data_AF-A0A6S7ITW3-F1
#
_entry.id   AF-A0A6S7ITW3-F1
#
_cell.length_a   1.000
_cell.length_b   1.000
_cell.length_c   1.000
_cell.angle_alpha   90.00
_cell.angle_beta   90.00
_cell.angle_gamma   90.00
#
_symmetry.space_group_name_H-M   'P 1'
#
loop_
_entity.id
_entity.type
_entity.pdbx_description
1 polymer ?
#
loop_
_entity_poly.entity_id
_entity_poly.type
_entity_poly.pdbx_seq_one_letter_code
_entity_poly.pdbx_strand_id
1 'polypeptide(L)'
;MEPYVIDVNRLANDIKGYIAQLKSTYFENKDPIDDNEIVLQKLCVKLETALRHGMKDKYSFLGMRKDYWNFFSECLPKDEGVRYVNSLSQ
;
A
#
# COMPACT_ATOMS: atom_id res chain seq x y z
N MET A 1 -23.22 5.27 -5.76
CA MET A 1 -22.28 4.14 -5.74
C MET A 1 -22.43 3.52 -4.37
N GLU A 2 -22.93 2.29 -4.25
CA GLU A 2 -23.04 1.64 -2.94
C GLU A 2 -21.66 1.55 -2.29
N PRO A 3 -21.53 1.77 -0.98
CA PRO A 3 -20.26 1.62 -0.31
C PRO A 3 -19.82 0.17 -0.45
N TYR A 4 -18.71 -0.05 -1.15
CA TYR A 4 -18.09 -1.36 -1.26
C TYR A 4 -17.75 -1.82 0.16
N VAL A 5 -18.51 -2.76 0.70
CA VAL A 5 -18.29 -3.29 2.05
C VAL A 5 -17.03 -4.14 2.00
N ILE A 6 -15.95 -3.62 2.58
CA ILE A 6 -14.70 -4.35 2.72
C ILE A 6 -14.86 -5.33 3.88
N ASP A 7 -14.71 -6.62 3.58
CA ASP A 7 -14.48 -7.65 4.60
C ASP A 7 -13.01 -7.59 5.04
N VAL A 8 -12.78 -7.00 6.21
CA VAL A 8 -11.44 -6.80 6.78
C VAL A 8 -10.74 -8.12 7.07
N ASN A 9 -11.48 -9.16 7.50
CA ASN A 9 -10.89 -10.46 7.79
C ASN A 9 -10.40 -11.13 6.51
N ARG A 10 -11.22 -11.07 5.45
CA ARG A 10 -10.82 -11.56 4.13
C ARG A 10 -9.62 -10.79 3.60
N LEU A 11 -9.62 -9.46 3.70
CA LEU A 11 -8.51 -8.62 3.25
C LEU A 11 -7.21 -8.95 3.99
N ALA A 12 -7.26 -9.11 5.31
CA ALA A 12 -6.10 -9.49 6.11
C ALA A 12 -5.59 -10.89 5.75
N ASN A 13 -6.48 -11.85 5.50
CA ASN A 13 -6.12 -13.19 5.07
C ASN A 13 -5.50 -13.21 3.66
N ASP A 14 -6.03 -12.42 2.72
CA ASP A 14 -5.45 -12.25 1.38
C ASP A 14 -4.01 -11.71 1.47
N ILE A 15 -3.79 -10.65 2.28
CA ILE A 15 -2.46 -10.06 2.50
C ILE A 15 -1.48 -11.10 3.06
N LYS A 16 -1.89 -11.84 4.11
CA LYS A 16 -1.07 -12.91 4.69
C LYS A 16 -0.74 -13.99 3.66
N GLY A 17 -1.72 -14.38 2.84
CA GLY A 17 -1.56 -15.38 1.79
C GLY A 17 -0.55 -14.96 0.72
N TYR A 18 -0.62 -13.72 0.25
CA TYR A 18 0.34 -13.19 -0.72
C TYR A 18 1.75 -13.06 -0.14
N ILE A 19 1.90 -12.62 1.11
CA ILE A 19 3.20 -12.59 1.79
C ILE A 19 3.80 -14.00 1.88
N ALA A 20 2.99 -15.01 2.25
CA ALA A 20 3.47 -16.39 2.33
C ALA A 20 3.93 -16.92 0.96
N GLN A 21 3.18 -16.63 -0.11
CA GLN A 21 3.55 -17.01 -1.48
C GLN A 21 4.86 -16.35 -1.91
N LEU A 22 4.99 -15.04 -1.73
CA LEU A 22 6.22 -14.31 -2.06
C LEU A 22 7.45 -14.84 -1.32
N LYS A 23 7.29 -15.20 -0.03
CA LYS A 23 8.36 -15.84 0.73
C LYS A 23 8.73 -17.20 0.14
N SER A 24 7.76 -18.02 -0.24
CA SER A 24 8.02 -19.32 -0.90
C SER A 24 8.80 -19.12 -2.20
N THR A 25 8.33 -18.22 -3.08
CA THR A 25 8.99 -17.88 -4.34
C THR A 25 10.45 -17.48 -4.13
N TYR A 26 10.71 -16.58 -3.17
CA TYR A 26 12.06 -16.14 -2.84
C TYR A 26 12.97 -17.31 -2.40
N PHE A 27 12.49 -18.18 -1.52
CA PHE A 27 13.29 -19.29 -1.00
C PHE A 27 13.49 -20.43 -2.00
N GLU A 28 12.52 -20.67 -2.89
CA GLU A 28 12.59 -21.69 -3.94
C GLU A 28 13.55 -21.25 -5.07
N ASN A 29 13.39 -20.01 -5.55
CA ASN A 29 14.18 -19.49 -6.67
C ASN A 29 15.56 -18.97 -6.22
N LYS A 30 15.69 -18.61 -4.93
CA LYS A 30 16.87 -17.94 -4.35
C LYS A 30 17.23 -16.62 -5.05
N ASP A 31 16.21 -15.96 -5.59
CA ASP A 31 16.33 -14.70 -6.33
C ASP A 31 15.40 -13.64 -5.70
N PRO A 32 15.78 -12.35 -5.65
CA PRO A 32 14.92 -11.31 -5.13
C PRO A 32 13.59 -11.24 -5.88
N ILE A 33 12.53 -10.91 -5.16
CA ILE A 33 11.23 -10.60 -5.76
C ILE A 33 11.32 -9.27 -6.48
N ASP A 34 10.83 -9.22 -7.72
CA ASP A 34 10.77 -8.01 -8.56
C ASP A 34 9.34 -7.72 -9.06
N ASP A 35 9.20 -6.68 -9.89
CA ASP A 35 7.91 -6.22 -10.40
C ASP A 35 7.27 -7.16 -11.44
N ASN A 36 7.98 -8.18 -11.93
CA ASN A 36 7.42 -9.20 -12.82
C ASN A 36 6.52 -10.18 -12.06
N GLU A 37 6.61 -10.23 -10.73
CA GLU A 37 5.81 -11.10 -9.89
C GLU A 37 4.39 -10.58 -9.70
N ILE A 38 3.42 -11.23 -10.36
CA ILE A 38 1.99 -10.88 -10.24
C ILE A 38 1.49 -10.92 -8.79
N VAL A 39 2.09 -11.77 -7.95
CA VAL A 39 1.73 -11.86 -6.52
C VAL A 39 2.13 -10.58 -5.78
N LEU A 40 3.27 -9.97 -6.12
CA LEU A 40 3.68 -8.68 -5.56
C LEU A 40 2.67 -7.59 -5.93
N GLN A 41 2.28 -7.52 -7.19
CA GLN A 41 1.28 -6.56 -7.68
C GLN A 41 -0.06 -6.71 -6.93
N LYS A 42 -0.53 -7.96 -6.74
CA LYS A 42 -1.74 -8.26 -5.96
C LYS A 42 -1.61 -7.85 -4.49
N LEU A 43 -0.45 -8.07 -3.88
CA LEU A 43 -0.18 -7.62 -2.51
C LEU A 43 -0.28 -6.09 -2.40
N CYS A 44 0.35 -5.35 -3.32
CA CYS A 44 0.29 -3.89 -3.35
C CYS A 44 -1.16 -3.37 -3.43
N VAL A 45 -1.99 -3.96 -4.30
CA VAL A 45 -3.42 -3.59 -4.42
C VAL A 45 -4.18 -3.83 -3.11
N LYS A 46 -3.92 -4.95 -2.41
CA LYS A 46 -4.59 -5.24 -1.13
C LYS A 46 -4.11 -4.31 -0.01
N LEU A 47 -2.82 -3.99 0.03
CA LEU A 47 -2.28 -3.01 0.97
C LEU A 47 -2.88 -1.62 0.73
N GLU A 48 -2.96 -1.17 -0.52
CA GLU A 48 -3.62 0.09 -0.86
C GLU A 48 -5.11 0.08 -0.46
N THR A 49 -5.81 -1.03 -0.70
CA THR A 49 -7.21 -1.19 -0.26
C THR A 49 -7.33 -1.04 1.25
N ALA A 50 -6.41 -1.64 2.02
CA ALA A 50 -6.39 -1.54 3.47
C ALA A 50 -6.11 -0.11 3.94
N LEU A 51 -5.17 0.58 3.30
CA LEU A 51 -4.81 1.97 3.64
C LEU A 51 -5.94 2.95 3.34
N ARG A 52 -6.67 2.74 2.24
CA ARG A 52 -7.83 3.58 1.88
C ARG A 52 -9.08 3.26 2.70
N HIS A 53 -9.17 2.07 3.28
CA HIS A 53 -10.35 1.67 4.06
C HIS A 53 -10.55 2.58 5.28
N GLY A 54 -11.74 3.18 5.40
CA GLY A 54 -12.08 4.07 6.52
C GLY A 54 -11.38 5.44 6.48
N MET A 55 -10.60 5.74 5.43
CA MET A 55 -10.07 7.09 5.25
C MET A 55 -11.20 8.09 5.06
N LYS A 56 -11.20 9.14 5.87
CA LYS A 56 -12.07 10.29 5.67
C LYS A 56 -11.55 11.13 4.51
N ASP A 57 -12.45 11.65 3.70
CA ASP A 57 -12.09 12.65 2.71
C ASP A 57 -11.51 13.88 3.41
N LYS A 58 -10.28 14.23 3.05
CA LYS A 58 -9.56 15.39 3.54
C LYS A 58 -9.04 16.18 2.35
N TYR A 59 -8.95 17.49 2.51
CA TYR A 59 -8.49 18.39 1.47
C TYR A 59 -7.44 19.35 2.03
N SER A 60 -6.50 19.77 1.20
CA SER A 60 -5.60 20.89 1.51
C SER A 60 -6.37 22.22 1.46
N PHE A 61 -5.73 23.31 1.91
CA PHE A 61 -6.32 24.65 1.84
C PHE A 61 -6.67 25.07 0.41
N LEU A 62 -5.90 24.62 -0.59
CA LEU A 62 -6.15 24.88 -2.01
C LEU A 62 -7.12 23.87 -2.66
N GLY A 63 -7.77 23.02 -1.86
CA GLY A 63 -8.79 22.08 -2.35
C GLY A 63 -8.25 20.80 -2.97
N MET A 64 -6.95 20.48 -2.83
CA MET A 64 -6.42 19.20 -3.32
C MET A 64 -6.82 18.07 -2.36
N ARG A 65 -7.40 16.98 -2.89
CA ARG A 65 -7.78 15.80 -2.09
C ARG A 65 -6.51 15.14 -1.55
N LYS A 66 -6.51 14.87 -0.24
CA LYS A 66 -5.45 14.11 0.43
C LYS A 66 -5.72 12.61 0.33
N ASP A 67 -4.68 11.83 0.14
CA ASP A 67 -4.73 10.37 0.12
C ASP A 67 -3.89 9.74 1.27
N TYR A 68 -3.66 8.42 1.20
CA TYR A 68 -2.89 7.71 2.22
C TYR A 68 -1.41 8.11 2.23
N TRP A 69 -0.86 8.62 1.12
CA TRP A 69 0.51 9.12 1.08
C TRP A 69 0.66 10.38 1.92
N ASN A 70 -0.33 11.29 1.86
CA ASN A 70 -0.32 12.49 2.71
C ASN A 70 -0.32 12.11 4.20
N PHE A 71 -1.06 11.05 4.59
CA PHE A 71 -1.03 10.54 5.95
C PHE A 71 0.36 10.07 6.37
N PHE A 72 1.05 9.27 5.54
CA PHE A 72 2.42 8.83 5.84
C PHE A 72 3.40 9.99 5.94
N SER A 73 3.35 10.93 4.98
CA SER A 73 4.24 12.10 4.96
C SER A 73 4.07 12.99 6.19
N GLU A 74 2.83 13.16 6.67
CA GLU A 74 2.51 13.92 7.89
C GLU A 74 2.95 13.20 9.18
N CYS A 75 2.78 11.88 9.25
CA CYS A 75 3.12 11.08 10.43
C CYS A 75 4.61 10.74 10.54
N LEU A 76 5.33 10.66 9.41
CA LEU A 76 6.72 10.19 9.32
C LEU A 76 7.62 11.17 8.56
N PRO A 77 7.66 12.47 8.91
CA PRO A 77 8.36 13.49 8.11
C PRO A 77 9.90 13.30 8.06
N LYS A 78 10.46 12.54 9.00
CA LYS A 78 11.90 12.25 9.08
C LYS A 78 12.25 10.84 8.60
N ASP A 79 11.30 10.09 8.06
CA ASP A 79 11.58 8.79 7.47
C ASP A 79 12.35 8.95 6.14
N GLU A 80 13.31 8.05 5.89
CA GLU A 80 14.14 8.09 4.68
C GLU A 80 13.32 7.78 3.42
N GLY A 81 12.39 6.83 3.50
CA GLY A 81 11.49 6.49 2.40
C GLY A 81 10.57 7.65 2.04
N VAL A 82 10.02 8.34 3.06
CA VAL A 82 9.23 9.57 2.84
C VAL A 82 10.05 10.66 2.15
N ARG A 83 11.28 10.92 2.62
CA ARG A 83 12.17 11.90 1.96
C ARG A 83 12.49 11.51 0.52
N TYR A 84 12.78 10.24 0.29
CA TYR A 84 13.09 9.70 -1.03
C TYR A 84 11.94 9.94 -2.01
N VAL A 85 10.72 9.51 -1.69
CA VAL A 85 9.56 9.66 -2.59
C VAL A 85 9.25 11.14 -2.86
N ASN A 86 9.35 12.01 -1.86
CA ASN A 86 9.15 13.44 -2.06
C ASN A 86 10.22 14.06 -3.00
N SER A 87 11.44 13.50 -3.02
CA SER A 87 12.51 13.95 -3.92
C SER A 87 12.30 13.52 -5.37
N LEU A 88 11.54 12.45 -5.64
CA LEU A 88 11.20 12.00 -6.99
C LEU A 88 10.17 12.90 -7.68
N SER A 89 9.45 13.72 -6.90
CA SER A 89 8.41 14.63 -7.41
C SER A 89 8.96 16.01 -7.77
N GLN A 90 10.29 16.21 -7.69
CA GLN A 90 10.99 17.45 -8.02
C GLN A 90 11.38 17.52 -9.49
#